data_AF-A0A957WTA1-F1
#
_entry.id   AF-A0A957WTA1-F1
#
_cell.length_a   1.000
_cell.length_b   1.000
_cell.length_c   1.000
_cell.angle_alpha   90.00
_cell.angle_beta   90.00
_cell.angle_gamma   90.00
#
_symmetry.space_group_name_H-M   'P 1'
#
loop_
_entity.id
_entity.type
_entity.pdbx_description
1 polymer ?
#
loop_
_entity_poly.entity_id
_entity_poly.type
_entity_poly.pdbx_seq_one_letter_code
_entity_poly.pdbx_strand_id
1 'polypeptide(L)' 'PIIVIDGQVVGIWQRTLRKKTVTIELQPFNTLNDAEREAIATAAEAYGAFLNRTVDL' A
#
# COMPACT_ATOMS: atom_id res chain seq x y z
N PRO A 1 -0.21 -10.52 0.82
CA PRO A 1 0.84 -9.58 0.38
C PRO A 1 1.52 -8.96 1.60
N ILE A 2 2.79 -8.55 1.49
CA ILE A 2 3.56 -8.01 2.63
C ILE A 2 3.91 -6.54 2.39
N ILE A 3 3.97 -5.76 3.47
CA ILE A 3 4.50 -4.39 3.51
C ILE A 3 5.94 -4.50 4.01
N VAL A 4 6.90 -3.99 3.24
CA VAL A 4 8.31 -4.01 3.58
C VAL A 4 8.85 -2.58 3.59
N ILE A 5 9.43 -2.16 4.72
CA ILE A 5 10.12 -0.87 4.88
C ILE A 5 11.52 -1.17 5.41
N ASP A 6 12.54 -0.59 4.79
CA ASP A 6 13.95 -0.79 5.16
C ASP A 6 14.37 -2.27 5.31
N GLY A 7 13.81 -3.14 4.47
CA GLY A 7 14.07 -4.58 4.48
C GLY A 7 13.35 -5.36 5.58
N GLN A 8 12.58 -4.69 6.44
CA GLN A 8 11.78 -5.31 7.49
C GLN A 8 10.32 -5.48 7.04
N VAL A 9 9.73 -6.64 7.33
CA VAL A 9 8.29 -6.86 7.18
C VAL A 9 7.56 -6.13 8.31
N VAL A 10 6.79 -5.09 7.96
CA VAL A 10 6.08 -4.24 8.93
C VAL A 10 4.58 -4.48 8.95
N GLY A 11 4.06 -5.32 8.06
CA GLY A 11 2.64 -5.65 8.03
C GLY A 11 2.25 -6.50 6.84
N ILE A 12 0.95 -6.76 6.77
CA ILE A 12 0.30 -7.35 5.61
C ILE A 12 -0.65 -6.34 4.99
N TRP A 13 -1.07 -6.63 3.76
CA TRP A 13 -2.08 -5.83 3.09
C TRP A 13 -2.98 -6.70 2.23
N GLN A 14 -4.16 -6.17 1.96
CA GLN A 14 -5.12 -6.74 1.03
C GLN A 14 -5.41 -5.74 -0.08
N ARG A 15 -5.90 -6.26 -1.21
CA ARG A 15 -6.32 -5.43 -2.33
C ARG A 15 -7.62 -5.91 -2.93
N THR A 16 -8.43 -4.95 -3.33
CA THR A 16 -9.64 -5.18 -4.09
C THR A 16 -9.56 -4.46 -5.43
N LEU A 17 -9.65 -5.21 -6.52
CA LEU A 17 -9.59 -4.66 -7.87
C LEU A 17 -10.99 -4.28 -8.35
N ARG A 18 -11.19 -3.00 -8.70
CA ARG A 18 -12.40 -2.47 -9.34
C ARG A 18 -12.06 -1.95 -10.74
N LYS A 19 -13.04 -1.76 -11.62
CA LYS A 19 -12.82 -1.42 -13.05
C LYS A 19 -11.83 -0.27 -13.31
N LYS A 20 -11.78 0.75 -12.44
CA LYS A 20 -10.88 1.92 -12.57
C LYS A 20 -9.98 2.17 -11.36
N THR A 21 -10.20 1.45 -10.27
CA THR A 21 -9.56 1.72 -8.98
C THR A 21 -9.05 0.43 -8.37
N VAL A 22 -7.96 0.49 -7.63
CA VAL A 22 -7.53 -0.54 -6.70
C VAL A 22 -7.65 0.01 -5.29
N THR A 23 -8.44 -0.65 -4.46
CA THR A 23 -8.49 -0.37 -3.03
C THR A 23 -7.43 -1.21 -2.34
N ILE A 24 -6.59 -0.60 -1.51
CA ILE A 24 -5.51 -1.22 -0.76
C ILE A 24 -5.81 -1.04 0.72
N GLU A 25 -5.83 -2.11 1.48
CA GLU A 25 -6.09 -2.07 2.92
C GLU A 25 -4.85 -2.53 3.66
N LEU A 26 -4.29 -1.66 4.49
CA LEU A 26 -3.08 -1.92 5.26
C LEU A 26 -3.42 -2.51 6.64
N GLN A 27 -2.66 -3.52 7.03
CA GLN A 27 -2.72 -4.12 8.37
C GLN A 27 -1.30 -4.17 8.94
N PRO A 28 -0.78 -3.02 9.41
CA PRO A 28 0.56 -2.94 9.98
C PRO A 28 0.61 -3.64 11.33
N PHE A 29 1.76 -4.24 11.65
CA PHE A 29 1.99 -4.90 12.94
C PHE A 29 2.25 -3.91 14.07
N ASN A 30 2.70 -2.70 13.74
CA ASN A 30 2.94 -1.59 14.65
C ASN A 30 2.30 -0.30 14.11
N THR A 31 2.18 0.73 14.96
CA THR A 31 1.78 2.05 14.49
C THR A 31 2.80 2.61 13.52
N LEU A 32 2.35 2.98 12.33
CA LEU A 32 3.18 3.64 11.31
C LEU A 32 3.31 5.13 11.61
N ASN A 33 4.55 5.64 11.56
CA ASN A 33 4.85 7.06 11.61
C ASN A 33 4.49 7.75 10.27
N ASP A 34 4.55 9.08 10.25
CA ASP A 34 4.12 9.87 9.08
C ASP A 34 4.98 9.60 7.84
N ALA A 35 6.29 9.42 8.00
CA ALA A 35 7.20 9.12 6.89
C ALA A 35 6.93 7.72 6.32
N GLU A 36 6.66 6.73 7.16
CA GLU A 36 6.28 5.38 6.73
C GLU A 36 4.94 5.39 5.98
N ARG A 37 3.97 6.19 6.43
CA ARG A 37 2.68 6.35 5.74
C ARG A 37 2.86 6.98 4.37
N GLU A 38 3.68 8.02 4.25
CA GLU A 38 3.98 8.69 2.98
C GLU A 38 4.74 7.77 2.01
N ALA A 39 5.70 6.99 2.52
CA ALA A 39 6.41 5.99 1.73
C ALA A 39 5.47 4.90 1.19
N ILE A 40 4.55 4.41 2.03
CA ILE A 40 3.54 3.44 1.60
C ILE A 40 2.57 4.06 0.59
N ALA A 41 2.14 5.31 0.77
CA ALA A 41 1.27 6.00 -0.17
C ALA A 41 1.93 6.12 -1.57
N THR A 42 3.21 6.51 -1.61
CA THR A 42 3.99 6.57 -2.85
C THR A 42 4.09 5.20 -3.53
N ALA A 43 4.37 4.14 -2.75
CA ALA A 43 4.43 2.77 -3.27
C ALA A 43 3.06 2.26 -3.77
N ALA A 44 1.98 2.63 -3.09
CA ALA A 44 0.61 2.32 -3.47
C ALA A 44 0.27 2.96 -4.82
N GLU A 45 0.60 4.23 -5.02
CA GLU A 45 0.44 4.94 -6.30
C GLU A 45 1.19 4.26 -7.44
N ALA A 46 2.47 3.90 -7.22
CA ALA A 46 3.25 3.16 -8.21
C ALA A 46 2.61 1.82 -8.58
N TYR A 47 2.04 1.11 -7.60
CA TYR A 47 1.30 -0.13 -7.83
C TYR A 47 -0.01 0.11 -8.60
N GLY A 48 -0.73 1.19 -8.31
CA GLY A 48 -1.91 1.60 -9.09
C GLY A 48 -1.56 1.90 -10.55
N ALA A 49 -0.50 2.67 -10.78
CA ALA A 49 0.00 2.98 -12.12
C ALA A 49 0.38 1.72 -12.90
N PHE A 50 1.08 0.77 -12.26
CA PHE A 50 1.38 -0.54 -12.85
C PHE A 50 0.11 -1.30 -13.28
N LEU A 51 -0.97 -1.18 -12.53
CA LEU A 51 -2.25 -1.79 -12.84
C LEU A 51 -3.13 -0.98 -13.81
N ASN A 52 -2.69 0.22 -14.24
CA ASN A 52 -3.52 1.21 -14.94
C ASN A 52 -4.81 1.55 -14.18
N ARG A 53 -4.70 1.76 -12.85
CA ARG A 53 -5.82 2.06 -11.95
C ARG A 53 -5.47 3.21 -11.01
N THR A 54 -6.47 3.97 -10.59
CA THR A 54 -6.30 4.90 -9.46
C THR A 54 -6.24 4.12 -8.14
N VAL A 55 -5.69 4.74 -7.11
CA VAL A 55 -5.52 4.11 -5.79
C VAL A 55 -6.53 4.70 -4.81
N ASP A 56 -7.04 3.83 -3.96
CA ASP A 56 -7.84 4.11 -2.77
C ASP A 56 -7.14 3.36 -1.62
N LEU A 57 -6.56 4.09 -0.67
CA LEU A 57 -5.64 3.55 0.35
C LEU A 57 -6.20 3.74 1.77
#